data_AF-A0A1B4FX57-F1
#
_entry.id   AF-A0A1B4FX57-F1
#
_cell.length_a   1.000
_cell.length_b   1.000
_cell.length_c   1.000
_cell.angle_alpha   90.00
_cell.angle_beta   90.00
_cell.angle_gamma   90.00
#
_symmetry.space_group_name_H-M   'P 1'
#
loop_
_entity.id
_entity.type
_entity.pdbx_description
1 polymer ?
#
loop_
_entity_poly.entity_id
_entity_poly.type
_entity_poly.pdbx_seq_one_letter_code
_entity_poly.pdbx_strand_id
1 'polypeptide(L)'
;MVQVAFLFPGQGAFHAGATRALSGAYPVVQRAMQAIDAVSVRRLRRPLLATLWDEHIGVEDLLQYAPDLLQLAIYATSISYFEALHAHAVRPDVLVGHSFGEIAALTCGGAFSIEEGADIVCDRIDALRAAAPADGRIAAVSASPDAVRAHLAACFRGAPEDRKGRVQIAVENHASQTVVSGAQEYVDEFSAYCVRNNISAQILNSPYAFHHDDLENARIEFGRRLKAYKNKALEYPVYSPILNRYYSAADDLGACLARHLVLPVRFGDGVARLKAAGVGVLVECGALNALSKIAVRALGPGAIKTFPGASSVGDELGGLENVLAYFNGGSVMNDDIRASHLQLDFDEFWRDSGPGIVDKIKGELKRYFDARGLQATPAPQIVTERGGAAGFAPAAHAAAASVSPAAPVAQAPAAPAAQAPAVPVAAAEPAAATTAHVPRDRLFTELVAIYAEAMEYPVEVFTETVELEAELGIDSVKQTEIIQRISARYRLPPLPANFRAGDFKAMGQIVDFVHEHQGKAAALVMS
;
A
#
# COMPACT_ATOMS: atom_id res chain seq x y z
N MET A 1 13.57 -14.99 -26.67
CA MET A 1 13.82 -14.66 -25.25
C MET A 1 12.63 -13.88 -24.73
N VAL A 2 12.23 -14.13 -23.49
CA VAL A 2 11.14 -13.38 -22.84
C VAL A 2 11.70 -12.00 -22.45
N GLN A 3 11.02 -10.92 -22.82
CA GLN A 3 11.46 -9.58 -22.44
C GLN A 3 11.16 -9.29 -20.96
N VAL A 4 12.04 -8.53 -20.32
CA VAL A 4 12.01 -8.17 -18.91
C VAL A 4 11.76 -6.67 -18.76
N ALA A 5 10.74 -6.31 -17.98
CA ALA A 5 10.52 -4.92 -17.58
C ALA A 5 10.89 -4.71 -16.12
N PHE A 6 11.63 -3.65 -15.83
CA PHE A 6 11.82 -3.18 -14.46
C PHE A 6 10.81 -2.08 -14.15
N LEU A 7 10.10 -2.23 -13.03
CA LEU A 7 9.05 -1.33 -12.58
C LEU A 7 9.54 -0.50 -11.40
N PHE A 8 9.32 0.81 -11.44
CA PHE A 8 9.72 1.75 -10.39
C PHE A 8 8.46 2.34 -9.75
N PRO A 9 8.16 2.01 -8.48
CA PRO A 9 6.95 2.48 -7.81
C PRO A 9 6.98 3.98 -7.49
N GLY A 10 5.78 4.52 -7.30
CA GLY A 10 5.57 5.91 -6.90
C GLY A 10 5.45 6.09 -5.39
N GLN A 11 4.73 7.15 -4.99
CA GLN A 11 4.53 7.51 -3.59
C GLN A 11 3.79 6.41 -2.81
N GLY A 12 4.23 6.18 -1.56
CA GLY A 12 3.67 5.15 -0.67
C GLY A 12 4.41 3.81 -0.67
N ALA A 13 5.31 3.56 -1.63
CA ALA A 13 6.11 2.33 -1.68
C ALA A 13 7.40 2.45 -0.84
N PHE A 14 7.25 2.40 0.48
CA PHE A 14 8.35 2.64 1.42
C PHE A 14 8.20 1.93 2.76
N HIS A 15 9.31 1.56 3.40
CA HIS A 15 9.35 1.17 4.81
C HIS A 15 10.54 1.83 5.55
N ALA A 16 10.36 2.15 6.83
CA ALA A 16 11.47 2.57 7.68
C ALA A 16 12.57 1.50 7.70
N GLY A 17 13.84 1.89 7.75
CA GLY A 17 14.97 0.97 7.65
C GLY A 17 15.30 0.47 6.24
N ALA A 18 14.60 0.95 5.20
CA ALA A 18 14.86 0.55 3.82
C ALA A 18 16.31 0.77 3.41
N THR A 19 16.75 -0.04 2.46
CA THR A 19 18.07 -0.08 1.83
C THR A 19 19.24 -0.35 2.78
N ARG A 20 19.03 -0.52 4.09
CA ARG A 20 20.11 -0.75 5.06
C ARG A 20 20.81 -2.08 4.79
N ALA A 21 20.04 -3.14 4.61
CA ALA A 21 20.56 -4.48 4.33
C ALA A 21 21.23 -4.52 2.96
N LEU A 22 20.57 -3.96 1.93
CA LEU A 22 21.13 -3.84 0.58
C LEU A 22 22.45 -3.04 0.55
N SER A 23 22.49 -1.90 1.25
CA SER A 23 23.69 -1.07 1.36
C SER A 23 24.83 -1.77 2.10
N GLY A 24 24.52 -2.65 3.06
CA GLY A 24 25.52 -3.46 3.75
C GLY A 24 26.08 -4.59 2.89
N ALA A 25 25.23 -5.19 2.04
CA ALA A 25 25.59 -6.33 1.20
C ALA A 25 26.28 -5.93 -0.12
N TYR A 26 25.91 -4.78 -0.71
CA TYR A 26 26.32 -4.40 -2.06
C TYR A 26 27.06 -3.05 -2.08
N PRO A 27 28.38 -3.02 -2.38
CA PRO A 27 29.16 -1.78 -2.43
C PRO A 27 28.67 -0.75 -3.46
N VAL A 28 28.04 -1.21 -4.56
CA VAL A 28 27.40 -0.31 -5.54
C VAL A 28 26.23 0.45 -4.93
N VAL A 29 25.40 -0.25 -4.14
CA VAL A 29 24.27 0.34 -3.43
C VAL A 29 24.76 1.32 -2.38
N GLN A 30 25.79 0.95 -1.61
CA GLN A 30 26.38 1.85 -0.62
C GLN A 30 26.81 3.19 -1.22
N ARG A 31 27.49 3.17 -2.38
CA ARG A 31 27.90 4.40 -3.08
C ARG A 31 26.71 5.21 -3.58
N ALA A 32 25.72 4.55 -4.16
CA ALA A 32 24.49 5.22 -4.60
C ALA A 32 23.76 5.91 -3.43
N MET A 33 23.61 5.20 -2.31
CA MET A 33 22.99 5.74 -1.09
C MET A 33 23.75 6.94 -0.53
N GLN A 34 25.10 6.88 -0.50
CA GLN A 34 25.94 8.01 -0.07
C GLN A 34 25.81 9.23 -0.99
N ALA A 35 25.73 9.00 -2.31
CA ALA A 35 25.54 10.07 -3.29
C ALA A 35 24.20 10.77 -3.08
N ILE A 36 23.12 10.02 -2.86
CA ILE A 36 21.79 10.57 -2.57
C ILE A 36 21.76 11.28 -1.21
N ASP A 37 22.41 10.72 -0.19
CA ASP A 37 22.51 11.35 1.13
C ASP A 37 23.22 12.70 1.07
N ALA A 38 24.30 12.81 0.30
CA ALA A 38 25.00 14.07 0.09
C ALA A 38 24.10 15.14 -0.55
N VAL A 39 23.24 14.74 -1.50
CA VAL A 39 22.22 15.62 -2.08
C VAL A 39 21.20 16.03 -1.01
N SER A 40 20.71 15.09 -0.20
CA SER A 40 19.77 15.37 0.89
C SER A 40 20.33 16.38 1.90
N VAL A 41 21.58 16.19 2.35
CA VAL A 41 22.25 17.14 3.25
C VAL A 41 22.41 18.51 2.60
N ARG A 42 22.78 18.57 1.32
CA ARG A 42 22.97 19.83 0.61
C ARG A 42 21.64 20.57 0.38
N ARG A 43 20.60 19.87 -0.05
CA ARG A 43 19.33 20.45 -0.52
C ARG A 43 18.31 20.60 0.60
N LEU A 44 18.17 19.59 1.46
CA LEU A 44 17.16 19.54 2.52
C LEU A 44 17.73 19.81 3.91
N ARG A 45 19.05 20.00 4.03
CA ARG A 45 19.75 20.22 5.32
C ARG A 45 19.55 19.10 6.33
N ARG A 46 19.21 17.90 5.84
CA ARG A 46 18.94 16.70 6.66
C ARG A 46 19.59 15.49 6.00
N PRO A 47 20.35 14.67 6.75
CA PRO A 47 20.85 13.39 6.26
C PRO A 47 19.69 12.40 6.09
N LEU A 48 19.53 11.89 4.87
CA LEU A 48 18.55 10.87 4.53
C LEU A 48 18.85 9.58 5.29
N LEU A 49 20.09 9.08 5.25
CA LEU A 49 20.44 7.77 5.80
C LEU A 49 20.28 7.71 7.31
N ALA A 50 20.70 8.77 8.02
CA ALA A 50 20.54 8.84 9.46
C ALA A 50 19.07 8.84 9.88
N THR A 51 18.19 9.41 9.05
CA THR A 51 16.73 9.41 9.31
C THR A 51 16.09 8.08 8.89
N LEU A 52 16.49 7.55 7.74
CA LEU A 52 15.94 6.34 7.15
C LEU A 52 16.28 5.08 7.99
N TRP A 53 17.45 5.05 8.60
CA TRP A 53 17.93 3.91 9.39
C TRP A 53 17.75 4.09 10.89
N ASP A 54 17.08 5.17 11.32
CA ASP A 54 16.69 5.34 12.70
C ASP A 54 15.50 4.45 13.03
N GLU A 55 15.71 3.46 13.89
CA GLU A 55 14.68 2.50 14.31
C GLU A 55 13.62 3.14 15.22
N HIS A 56 13.87 4.36 15.72
CA HIS A 56 12.91 5.12 16.53
C HIS A 56 11.94 5.96 15.70
N ILE A 57 12.20 6.13 14.40
CA ILE A 57 11.35 6.94 13.53
C ILE A 57 10.46 6.02 12.70
N GLY A 58 9.16 6.09 12.95
CA GLY A 58 8.16 5.33 12.19
C GLY A 58 7.90 5.92 10.80
N VAL A 59 7.25 5.13 9.94
CA VAL A 59 6.78 5.62 8.62
C VAL A 59 5.79 6.78 8.79
N GLU A 60 4.94 6.73 9.81
CA GLU A 60 3.97 7.80 10.11
C GLU A 60 4.66 9.11 10.50
N ASP A 61 5.72 9.05 11.32
CA ASP A 61 6.51 10.22 11.68
C ASP A 61 7.17 10.86 10.46
N LEU A 62 7.65 10.04 9.52
CA LEU A 62 8.22 10.53 8.26
C LEU A 62 7.16 11.16 7.35
N LEU A 63 5.97 10.56 7.26
CA LEU A 63 4.85 11.10 6.49
C LEU A 63 4.42 12.46 7.05
N GLN A 64 4.36 12.60 8.36
CA GLN A 64 3.90 13.82 9.03
C GLN A 64 4.97 14.92 9.04
N TYR A 65 6.21 14.60 9.40
CA TYR A 65 7.25 15.60 9.72
C TYR A 65 8.38 15.70 8.69
N ALA A 66 8.43 14.78 7.72
CA ALA A 66 9.49 14.76 6.69
C ALA A 66 9.03 14.20 5.32
N PRO A 67 7.90 14.67 4.75
CA PRO A 67 7.36 14.14 3.50
C PRO A 67 8.31 14.36 2.29
N ASP A 68 9.23 15.30 2.39
CA ASP A 68 10.31 15.53 1.42
C ASP A 68 11.40 14.45 1.48
N LEU A 69 11.80 14.04 2.68
CA LEU A 69 12.74 12.91 2.85
C LEU A 69 12.13 11.61 2.34
N LEU A 70 10.82 11.42 2.49
CA LEU A 70 10.15 10.21 2.00
C LEU A 70 10.25 10.04 0.48
N GLN A 71 10.12 11.13 -0.29
CA GLN A 71 10.29 11.07 -1.75
C GLN A 71 11.71 10.67 -2.14
N LEU A 72 12.73 11.23 -1.46
CA LEU A 72 14.11 10.79 -1.66
C LEU A 72 14.33 9.34 -1.22
N ALA A 73 13.66 8.87 -0.17
CA ALA A 73 13.76 7.49 0.28
C ALA A 73 13.18 6.50 -0.73
N ILE A 74 12.04 6.82 -1.35
CA ILE A 74 11.44 6.01 -2.43
C ILE A 74 12.38 5.96 -3.65
N TYR A 75 12.94 7.11 -4.04
CA TYR A 75 13.93 7.18 -5.10
C TYR A 75 15.17 6.33 -4.76
N ALA A 76 15.72 6.50 -3.56
CA ALA A 76 16.90 5.76 -3.10
C ALA A 76 16.68 4.25 -3.06
N THR A 77 15.49 3.81 -2.64
CA THR A 77 15.09 2.40 -2.67
C THR A 77 15.07 1.87 -4.10
N SER A 78 14.45 2.62 -5.02
CA SER A 78 14.41 2.27 -6.44
C SER A 78 15.81 2.12 -7.05
N ILE A 79 16.69 3.10 -6.81
CA ILE A 79 18.09 3.05 -7.27
C ILE A 79 18.83 1.86 -6.65
N SER A 80 18.62 1.57 -5.36
CA SER A 80 19.30 0.47 -4.66
C SER A 80 19.00 -0.89 -5.29
N TYR A 81 17.73 -1.18 -5.58
CA TYR A 81 17.35 -2.42 -6.25
C TYR A 81 17.93 -2.50 -7.65
N PHE A 82 17.84 -1.41 -8.43
CA PHE A 82 18.40 -1.37 -9.78
C PHE A 82 19.92 -1.62 -9.76
N GLU A 83 20.68 -0.90 -8.94
CA GLU A 83 22.13 -1.03 -8.86
C GLU A 83 22.56 -2.44 -8.43
N ALA A 84 21.85 -3.05 -7.47
CA ALA A 84 22.15 -4.40 -7.02
C ALA A 84 21.90 -5.44 -8.12
N LEU A 85 20.76 -5.36 -8.82
CA LEU A 85 20.45 -6.22 -9.96
C LEU A 85 21.43 -6.02 -11.12
N HIS A 86 21.73 -4.75 -11.42
CA HIS A 86 22.60 -4.38 -12.53
C HIS A 86 24.04 -4.85 -12.29
N ALA A 87 24.54 -4.81 -11.05
CA ALA A 87 25.85 -5.35 -10.69
C ALA A 87 25.97 -6.87 -10.91
N HIS A 88 24.85 -7.59 -10.96
CA HIS A 88 24.80 -9.04 -11.20
C HIS A 88 24.41 -9.39 -12.64
N ALA A 89 24.66 -8.50 -13.59
CA ALA A 89 24.34 -8.70 -15.01
C ALA A 89 22.84 -8.94 -15.32
N VAL A 90 21.93 -8.71 -14.37
CA VAL A 90 20.49 -8.70 -14.66
C VAL A 90 20.18 -7.39 -15.37
N ARG A 91 19.63 -7.46 -16.58
CA ARG A 91 19.38 -6.32 -17.45
C ARG A 91 17.90 -6.26 -17.83
N PRO A 92 17.27 -5.07 -17.78
CA PRO A 92 15.94 -4.88 -18.32
C PRO A 92 15.97 -4.67 -19.83
N ASP A 93 14.92 -5.11 -20.52
CA ASP A 93 14.62 -4.72 -21.91
C ASP A 93 13.86 -3.39 -21.95
N VAL A 94 13.14 -3.06 -20.87
CA VAL A 94 12.38 -1.81 -20.72
C VAL A 94 12.28 -1.40 -19.25
N LEU A 95 12.33 -0.09 -19.00
CA LEU A 95 12.07 0.52 -17.69
C LEU A 95 10.70 1.19 -17.70
N VAL A 96 9.97 1.10 -16.58
CA VAL A 96 8.63 1.68 -16.43
C VAL A 96 8.50 2.33 -15.06
N GLY A 97 8.27 3.64 -15.04
CA GLY A 97 7.95 4.36 -13.81
C GLY A 97 6.45 4.50 -13.59
N HIS A 98 5.98 4.29 -12.36
CA HIS A 98 4.62 4.65 -11.97
C HIS A 98 4.64 6.01 -11.28
N SER A 99 4.00 7.02 -11.89
CA SER A 99 3.92 8.37 -11.34
C SER A 99 5.31 8.92 -10.99
N PHE A 100 5.61 9.09 -9.69
CA PHE A 100 6.87 9.59 -9.18
C PHE A 100 8.06 8.70 -9.57
N GLY A 101 7.83 7.40 -9.72
CA GLY A 101 8.86 6.43 -10.10
C GLY A 101 9.46 6.66 -11.50
N GLU A 102 8.86 7.51 -12.35
CA GLU A 102 9.47 7.88 -13.64
C GLU A 102 10.79 8.62 -13.50
N ILE A 103 11.01 9.36 -12.41
CA ILE A 103 12.31 9.99 -12.15
C ILE A 103 13.38 8.90 -11.97
N ALA A 104 13.08 7.87 -11.16
CA ALA A 104 13.98 6.72 -11.00
C ALA A 104 14.17 5.95 -12.30
N ALA A 105 13.10 5.70 -13.07
CA ALA A 105 13.19 5.01 -14.36
C ALA A 105 14.07 5.76 -15.37
N LEU A 106 13.99 7.10 -15.45
CA LEU A 106 14.84 7.90 -16.33
C LEU A 106 16.29 7.96 -15.83
N THR A 107 16.53 8.04 -14.52
CA THR A 107 17.88 7.96 -13.95
C THR A 107 18.52 6.60 -14.24
N CYS A 108 17.85 5.49 -13.90
CA CYS A 108 18.31 4.13 -14.20
C CYS A 108 18.40 3.85 -15.71
N GLY A 109 17.60 4.56 -16.51
CA GLY A 109 17.68 4.55 -17.96
C GLY A 109 18.89 5.31 -18.52
N GLY A 110 19.67 5.97 -17.68
CA GLY A 110 20.90 6.69 -18.06
C GLY A 110 20.69 8.15 -18.45
N ALA A 111 19.46 8.69 -18.41
CA ALA A 111 19.19 10.08 -18.79
C ALA A 111 19.82 11.09 -17.81
N PHE A 112 19.94 10.71 -16.54
CA PHE A 112 20.46 11.51 -15.43
C PHE A 112 21.41 10.66 -14.58
N SER A 113 22.41 11.27 -13.93
CA SER A 113 23.15 10.59 -12.87
C SER A 113 22.26 10.38 -11.63
N ILE A 114 22.70 9.53 -10.72
CA ILE A 114 21.99 9.27 -9.46
C ILE A 114 21.79 10.56 -8.65
N GLU A 115 22.82 11.42 -8.60
CA GLU A 115 22.78 12.73 -7.96
C GLU A 115 21.85 13.69 -8.68
N GLU A 116 21.91 13.76 -10.02
CA GLU A 116 21.01 14.61 -10.81
C GLU A 116 19.55 14.20 -10.60
N GLY A 117 19.24 12.90 -10.57
CA GLY A 117 17.89 12.42 -10.27
C GLY A 117 17.44 12.77 -8.85
N ALA A 118 18.32 12.70 -7.84
CA ALA A 118 18.02 13.15 -6.48
C ALA A 118 17.80 14.69 -6.42
N ASP A 119 18.57 15.47 -7.18
CA ASP A 119 18.37 16.91 -7.31
C ASP A 119 17.05 17.26 -8.00
N ILE A 120 16.64 16.48 -9.01
CA ILE A 120 15.33 16.58 -9.66
C ILE A 120 14.20 16.31 -8.67
N VAL A 121 14.35 15.30 -7.80
CA VAL A 121 13.38 15.06 -6.71
C VAL A 121 13.30 16.27 -5.78
N CYS A 122 14.43 16.86 -5.40
CA CYS A 122 14.46 18.08 -4.59
C CYS A 122 13.79 19.27 -5.30
N ASP A 123 14.04 19.46 -6.60
CA ASP A 123 13.40 20.52 -7.38
C ASP A 123 11.89 20.33 -7.52
N ARG A 124 11.43 19.08 -7.61
CA ARG A 124 10.00 18.74 -7.58
C ARG A 124 9.38 19.14 -6.24
N ILE A 125 10.02 18.78 -5.13
CA ILE A 125 9.58 19.13 -3.77
C ILE A 125 9.49 20.65 -3.62
N ASP A 126 10.53 21.38 -4.03
CA ASP A 126 10.58 22.85 -3.95
C ASP A 126 9.47 23.49 -4.78
N ALA A 127 9.23 23.00 -6.01
CA ALA A 127 8.18 23.52 -6.88
C ALA A 127 6.78 23.29 -6.31
N LEU A 128 6.52 22.12 -5.74
CA LEU A 128 5.25 21.81 -5.08
C LEU A 128 5.05 22.69 -3.85
N ARG A 129 6.06 22.83 -2.98
CA ARG A 129 5.99 23.72 -1.81
C ARG A 129 5.74 25.18 -2.18
N ALA A 130 6.33 25.63 -3.27
CA ALA A 130 6.22 27.03 -3.69
C ALA A 130 4.87 27.36 -4.35
N ALA A 131 4.25 26.40 -5.04
CA ALA A 131 3.19 26.72 -6.00
C ALA A 131 1.99 25.76 -6.03
N ALA A 132 2.02 24.63 -5.31
CA ALA A 132 0.86 23.75 -5.21
C ALA A 132 -0.18 24.29 -4.19
N PRO A 133 -1.48 24.14 -4.46
CA PRO A 133 -2.50 24.42 -3.46
C PRO A 133 -2.36 23.53 -2.23
N ALA A 134 -2.68 24.07 -1.05
CA ALA A 134 -2.56 23.38 0.23
C ALA A 134 -3.74 22.43 0.53
N ASP A 135 -4.80 22.51 -0.27
CA ASP A 135 -6.05 21.75 -0.13
C ASP A 135 -6.12 20.57 -1.13
N GLY A 136 -5.01 20.16 -1.73
CA GLY A 136 -4.99 19.03 -2.64
C GLY A 136 -5.25 17.70 -1.93
N ARG A 137 -6.10 16.85 -2.52
CA ARG A 137 -6.47 15.53 -1.99
C ARG A 137 -6.51 14.49 -3.09
N ILE A 138 -6.31 13.23 -2.72
CA ILE A 138 -6.35 12.07 -3.61
C ILE A 138 -7.17 10.95 -2.95
N ALA A 139 -7.96 10.21 -3.72
CA ALA A 139 -8.71 9.05 -3.25
C ALA A 139 -8.61 7.87 -4.23
N ALA A 140 -8.45 6.65 -3.70
CA ALA A 140 -8.56 5.41 -4.47
C ALA A 140 -10.01 4.92 -4.48
N VAL A 141 -10.57 4.74 -5.67
CA VAL A 141 -11.96 4.34 -5.89
C VAL A 141 -12.00 2.93 -6.49
N SER A 142 -12.78 2.05 -5.88
CA SER A 142 -12.92 0.65 -6.26
C SER A 142 -13.85 0.47 -7.47
N ALA A 143 -13.49 1.08 -8.60
CA ALA A 143 -14.24 1.03 -9.85
C ALA A 143 -13.31 1.21 -11.06
N SER A 144 -13.82 0.83 -12.25
CA SER A 144 -13.11 1.05 -13.52
C SER A 144 -13.04 2.54 -13.88
N PRO A 145 -12.08 2.97 -14.72
CA PRO A 145 -11.98 4.37 -15.14
C PRO A 145 -13.26 4.91 -15.78
N ASP A 146 -13.92 4.10 -16.61
CA ASP A 146 -15.17 4.50 -17.28
C ASP A 146 -16.33 4.62 -16.31
N ALA A 147 -16.42 3.72 -15.32
CA ALA A 147 -17.41 3.84 -14.25
C ALA A 147 -17.15 5.11 -13.42
N VAL A 148 -15.90 5.38 -13.04
CA VAL A 148 -15.53 6.61 -12.31
C VAL A 148 -15.90 7.85 -13.10
N ARG A 149 -15.64 7.91 -14.42
CA ARG A 149 -16.07 9.03 -15.28
C ARG A 149 -17.59 9.24 -15.23
N ALA A 150 -18.37 8.15 -15.31
CA ALA A 150 -19.83 8.22 -15.21
C ALA A 150 -20.30 8.70 -13.82
N HIS A 151 -19.67 8.22 -12.75
CA HIS A 151 -19.98 8.62 -11.38
C HIS A 151 -19.61 10.09 -11.11
N LEU A 152 -18.49 10.58 -11.63
CA LEU A 152 -18.10 11.99 -11.54
C LEU A 152 -19.13 12.89 -12.23
N ALA A 153 -19.53 12.53 -13.46
CA ALA A 153 -20.55 13.27 -14.20
C ALA A 153 -21.92 13.27 -13.49
N ALA A 154 -22.26 12.18 -12.79
CA ALA A 154 -23.49 12.08 -12.02
C ALA A 154 -23.42 12.88 -10.71
N CYS A 155 -22.32 12.77 -9.95
CA CYS A 155 -22.12 13.46 -8.68
C CYS A 155 -22.16 14.99 -8.85
N PHE A 156 -21.47 15.51 -9.87
CA PHE A 156 -21.37 16.94 -10.12
C PHE A 156 -22.31 17.42 -11.24
N ARG A 157 -23.42 16.71 -11.47
CA ARG A 157 -24.41 17.09 -12.50
C ARG A 157 -24.99 18.47 -12.20
N GLY A 158 -24.93 19.38 -13.18
CA GLY A 158 -25.43 20.75 -13.03
C GLY A 158 -24.51 21.68 -12.24
N ALA A 159 -23.32 21.23 -11.84
CA ALA A 159 -22.29 22.10 -11.30
C ALA A 159 -21.76 23.06 -12.39
N PRO A 160 -21.48 24.34 -12.06
CA PRO A 160 -20.88 25.31 -12.98
C PRO A 160 -19.61 24.76 -13.64
N GLU A 161 -19.34 25.04 -14.92
CA GLU A 161 -18.16 24.56 -15.69
C GLU A 161 -16.80 25.07 -15.16
N ASP A 162 -16.79 26.13 -14.39
CA ASP A 162 -15.59 26.82 -13.91
C ASP A 162 -15.16 26.45 -12.47
N ARG A 163 -15.76 25.42 -11.85
CA ARG A 163 -15.33 24.97 -10.51
C ARG A 163 -13.84 24.61 -10.52
N LYS A 164 -13.03 25.50 -9.94
CA LYS A 164 -11.62 25.28 -9.64
C LYS A 164 -11.49 24.11 -8.66
N GLY A 165 -10.49 23.25 -8.84
CA GLY A 165 -10.25 22.11 -7.95
C GLY A 165 -11.20 20.92 -8.07
N ARG A 166 -11.92 20.79 -9.18
CA ARG A 166 -12.78 19.64 -9.40
C ARG A 166 -12.07 18.30 -9.36
N VAL A 167 -12.81 17.25 -9.07
CA VAL A 167 -12.26 15.90 -9.10
C VAL A 167 -11.98 15.45 -10.54
N GLN A 168 -10.76 14.98 -10.79
CA GLN A 168 -10.32 14.35 -12.05
C GLN A 168 -9.73 12.97 -11.77
N ILE A 169 -9.61 12.13 -12.82
CA ILE A 169 -8.89 10.87 -12.71
C ILE A 169 -7.39 11.13 -12.75
N ALA A 170 -6.71 10.69 -11.69
CA ALA A 170 -5.27 10.81 -11.51
C ALA A 170 -4.53 9.56 -12.02
N VAL A 171 -5.07 8.36 -11.74
CA VAL A 171 -4.42 7.08 -12.07
C VAL A 171 -5.46 6.05 -12.49
N GLU A 172 -5.21 5.39 -13.61
CA GLU A 172 -5.98 4.24 -14.11
C GLU A 172 -5.13 2.97 -13.91
N ASN A 173 -5.33 2.28 -12.78
CA ASN A 173 -4.49 1.14 -12.37
C ASN A 173 -4.99 -0.19 -12.97
N HIS A 174 -6.27 -0.52 -12.77
CA HIS A 174 -6.91 -1.70 -13.38
C HIS A 174 -8.44 -1.54 -13.37
N ALA A 175 -9.16 -2.51 -13.93
CA ALA A 175 -10.62 -2.49 -14.08
C ALA A 175 -11.43 -2.36 -12.77
N SER A 176 -10.78 -2.44 -11.61
CA SER A 176 -11.41 -2.34 -10.29
C SER A 176 -10.71 -1.35 -9.36
N GLN A 177 -9.76 -0.54 -9.86
CA GLN A 177 -9.14 0.52 -9.07
C GLN A 177 -8.74 1.69 -9.95
N THR A 178 -9.31 2.85 -9.63
CA THR A 178 -9.02 4.14 -10.25
C THR A 178 -8.75 5.15 -9.15
N VAL A 179 -7.72 5.97 -9.30
CA VAL A 179 -7.41 7.04 -8.33
C VAL A 179 -7.91 8.36 -8.90
N VAL A 180 -8.56 9.15 -8.05
CA VAL A 180 -9.00 10.50 -8.36
C VAL A 180 -8.27 11.53 -7.51
N SER A 181 -8.13 12.75 -8.02
CA SER A 181 -7.52 13.87 -7.31
C SER A 181 -8.27 15.18 -7.58
N GLY A 182 -8.10 16.15 -6.69
CA GLY A 182 -8.72 17.47 -6.77
C GLY A 182 -8.59 18.20 -5.44
N ALA A 183 -9.31 19.32 -5.29
CA ALA A 183 -9.40 19.99 -4.00
C ALA A 183 -10.19 19.14 -2.99
N GLN A 184 -9.80 19.26 -1.73
CA GLN A 184 -10.27 18.44 -0.62
C GLN A 184 -11.80 18.40 -0.55
N GLU A 185 -12.46 19.56 -0.66
CA GLU A 185 -13.93 19.65 -0.60
C GLU A 185 -14.62 18.77 -1.65
N TYR A 186 -14.10 18.74 -2.88
CA TYR A 186 -14.71 17.98 -3.98
C TYR A 186 -14.36 16.51 -3.91
N VAL A 187 -13.14 16.15 -3.50
CA VAL A 187 -12.76 14.75 -3.31
C VAL A 187 -13.56 14.13 -2.16
N ASP A 188 -13.81 14.87 -1.09
CA ASP A 188 -14.63 14.43 0.04
C ASP A 188 -16.11 14.28 -0.38
N GLU A 189 -16.66 15.25 -1.12
CA GLU A 189 -18.00 15.16 -1.70
C GLU A 189 -18.15 13.93 -2.60
N PHE A 190 -17.18 13.69 -3.48
CA PHE A 190 -17.20 12.54 -4.39
C PHE A 190 -17.01 11.20 -3.66
N SER A 191 -16.17 11.17 -2.62
CA SER A 191 -15.97 9.97 -1.81
C SER A 191 -17.26 9.62 -1.05
N ALA A 192 -17.93 10.61 -0.45
CA ALA A 192 -19.24 10.42 0.17
C ALA A 192 -20.31 9.98 -0.84
N TYR A 193 -20.27 10.51 -2.07
CA TYR A 193 -21.11 10.02 -3.16
C TYR A 193 -20.84 8.56 -3.50
N CYS A 194 -19.57 8.15 -3.59
CA CYS A 194 -19.18 6.76 -3.86
C CYS A 194 -19.75 5.82 -2.78
N VAL A 195 -19.56 6.16 -1.51
CA VAL A 195 -20.08 5.36 -0.38
C VAL A 195 -21.60 5.21 -0.45
N ARG A 196 -22.34 6.30 -0.71
CA ARG A 196 -23.80 6.24 -0.90
C ARG A 196 -24.25 5.35 -2.06
N ASN A 197 -23.37 5.11 -3.02
CA ASN A 197 -23.62 4.25 -4.19
C ASN A 197 -22.97 2.86 -4.04
N ASN A 198 -22.55 2.46 -2.84
CA ASN A 198 -21.88 1.19 -2.55
C ASN A 198 -20.57 0.99 -3.31
N ILE A 199 -19.83 2.07 -3.53
CA ILE A 199 -18.50 2.07 -4.14
C ILE A 199 -17.50 2.47 -3.08
N SER A 200 -16.55 1.59 -2.77
CA SER A 200 -15.46 1.92 -1.84
C SER A 200 -14.60 3.04 -2.41
N ALA A 201 -14.37 4.07 -1.60
CA ALA A 201 -13.48 5.19 -1.88
C ALA A 201 -12.63 5.47 -0.64
N GLN A 202 -11.31 5.34 -0.76
CA GLN A 202 -10.36 5.51 0.32
C GLN A 202 -9.51 6.76 0.09
N ILE A 203 -9.50 7.69 1.03
CA ILE A 203 -8.61 8.86 0.99
C ILE A 203 -7.16 8.38 1.16
N LEU A 204 -6.27 8.86 0.30
CA LEU A 204 -4.85 8.55 0.36
C LEU A 204 -4.10 9.66 1.08
N ASN A 205 -3.13 9.30 1.92
CA ASN A 205 -2.28 10.25 2.61
C ASN A 205 -1.31 10.91 1.61
N SER A 206 -1.72 12.03 1.02
CA SER A 206 -0.94 12.83 0.11
C SER A 206 -1.22 14.31 0.32
N PRO A 207 -0.20 15.17 0.45
CA PRO A 207 -0.38 16.59 0.71
C PRO A 207 -0.82 17.39 -0.54
N TYR A 208 -0.84 16.78 -1.72
CA TYR A 208 -1.12 17.44 -2.98
C TYR A 208 -2.04 16.59 -3.86
N ALA A 209 -2.82 17.25 -4.70
CA ALA A 209 -3.62 16.62 -5.75
C ALA A 209 -2.73 16.27 -6.95
N PHE A 210 -1.92 15.22 -6.87
CA PHE A 210 -1.09 14.79 -8.00
C PHE A 210 -1.93 14.39 -9.22
N HIS A 211 -1.37 14.62 -10.41
CA HIS A 211 -2.01 14.38 -11.71
C HIS A 211 -3.29 15.19 -11.89
N HIS A 212 -3.24 16.45 -11.44
CA HIS A 212 -4.38 17.36 -11.45
C HIS A 212 -4.00 18.72 -12.02
N ASP A 213 -4.91 19.36 -12.76
CA ASP A 213 -4.69 20.67 -13.37
C ASP A 213 -4.35 21.78 -12.36
N ASP A 214 -4.78 21.64 -11.10
CA ASP A 214 -4.45 22.60 -10.03
C ASP A 214 -2.94 22.70 -9.75
N LEU A 215 -2.17 21.69 -10.15
CA LEU A 215 -0.71 21.72 -10.06
C LEU A 215 -0.05 22.46 -11.22
N GLU A 216 -0.78 23.15 -12.09
CA GLU A 216 -0.23 23.87 -13.24
C GLU A 216 0.85 24.89 -12.86
N ASN A 217 0.68 25.62 -11.75
CA ASN A 217 1.70 26.56 -11.29
C ASN A 217 2.97 25.82 -10.81
N ALA A 218 2.81 24.70 -10.09
CA ALA A 218 3.93 23.84 -9.71
C ALA A 218 4.61 23.18 -10.93
N ARG A 219 3.83 22.82 -11.96
CA ARG A 219 4.31 22.32 -13.26
C ARG A 219 5.20 23.34 -13.94
N ILE A 220 4.80 24.61 -13.99
CA ILE A 220 5.57 25.70 -14.59
C ILE A 220 6.88 25.90 -13.81
N GLU A 221 6.82 25.98 -12.48
CA GLU A 221 8.00 26.20 -11.64
C GLU A 221 8.97 25.01 -11.71
N PHE A 222 8.46 23.78 -11.70
CA PHE A 222 9.28 22.58 -11.84
C PHE A 222 9.94 22.55 -13.23
N GLY A 223 9.19 22.79 -14.30
CA GLY A 223 9.73 22.87 -15.66
C GLY A 223 10.81 23.94 -15.81
N ARG A 224 10.68 25.08 -15.12
CA ARG A 224 11.71 26.13 -15.09
C ARG A 224 13.01 25.64 -14.47
N ARG A 225 12.93 24.92 -13.34
CA ARG A 225 14.09 24.32 -12.66
C ARG A 225 14.76 23.26 -13.50
N LEU A 226 13.96 22.43 -14.18
CA LEU A 226 14.48 21.31 -14.97
C LEU A 226 15.31 21.72 -16.19
N LYS A 227 15.24 22.98 -16.62
CA LYS A 227 16.13 23.53 -17.66
C LYS A 227 17.61 23.48 -17.29
N ALA A 228 17.96 23.29 -16.02
CA ALA A 228 19.33 23.15 -15.55
C ALA A 228 19.96 21.79 -15.91
N TYR A 229 19.15 20.76 -16.15
CA TYR A 229 19.63 19.41 -16.45
C TYR A 229 19.71 19.19 -17.95
N LYS A 230 20.72 18.41 -18.37
CA LYS A 230 20.90 18.03 -19.78
C LYS A 230 20.60 16.55 -19.94
N ASN A 231 19.74 16.24 -20.90
CA ASN A 231 19.36 14.86 -21.19
C ASN A 231 20.56 14.11 -21.77
N LYS A 232 20.98 13.03 -21.11
CA LYS A 232 21.89 12.04 -21.70
C LYS A 232 21.10 11.03 -22.53
N ALA A 233 21.80 10.33 -23.43
CA ALA A 233 21.18 9.26 -24.21
C ALA A 233 20.74 8.12 -23.27
N LEU A 234 19.54 7.60 -23.51
CA LEU A 234 19.03 6.46 -22.76
C LEU A 234 19.82 5.19 -23.12
N GLU A 235 20.31 4.49 -22.09
CA GLU A 235 20.90 3.16 -22.19
C GLU A 235 19.81 2.08 -22.33
N TYR A 236 18.69 2.27 -21.63
CA TYR A 236 17.53 1.38 -21.67
C TYR A 236 16.28 2.11 -22.17
N PRO A 237 15.44 1.49 -23.01
CA PRO A 237 14.13 2.04 -23.36
C PRO A 237 13.30 2.32 -22.10
N VAL A 238 12.74 3.52 -22.00
CA VAL A 238 11.85 3.90 -20.90
C VAL A 238 10.44 4.09 -21.45
N TYR A 239 9.49 3.30 -20.98
CA TYR A 239 8.06 3.45 -21.29
C TYR A 239 7.38 4.30 -20.23
N SER A 240 6.70 5.37 -20.65
CA SER A 240 5.91 6.23 -19.77
C SER A 240 4.44 5.83 -19.81
N PRO A 241 3.85 5.37 -18.70
CA PRO A 241 2.41 5.18 -18.58
C PRO A 241 1.62 6.50 -18.55
N ILE A 242 2.29 7.64 -18.36
CA ILE A 242 1.68 8.97 -18.34
C ILE A 242 1.55 9.51 -19.77
N LEU A 243 2.63 9.41 -20.55
CA LEU A 243 2.65 9.81 -21.96
C LEU A 243 2.08 8.73 -22.89
N ASN A 244 1.91 7.51 -22.37
CA ASN A 244 1.44 6.31 -23.07
C ASN A 244 2.31 5.95 -24.30
N ARG A 245 3.64 6.12 -24.16
CA ARG A 245 4.65 5.82 -25.18
C ARG A 245 6.04 5.70 -24.56
N TYR A 246 6.99 5.23 -25.36
CA TYR A 246 8.41 5.31 -25.04
C TYR A 246 8.92 6.75 -25.12
N TYR A 247 9.88 7.07 -24.26
CA TYR A 247 10.75 8.24 -24.44
C TYR A 247 11.62 8.09 -25.67
N SER A 248 11.93 9.22 -26.29
CA SER A 248 12.77 9.33 -27.47
C SER A 248 13.88 10.36 -27.24
N ALA A 249 14.95 10.29 -28.03
CA ALA A 249 16.04 11.26 -27.95
C ALA A 249 15.63 12.71 -28.30
N ALA A 250 14.48 12.89 -28.95
CA ALA A 250 13.93 14.20 -29.30
C ALA A 250 13.12 14.84 -28.15
N ASP A 251 12.83 14.09 -27.09
CA ASP A 251 12.03 14.60 -25.99
C ASP A 251 12.82 15.58 -25.11
N ASP A 252 12.16 16.68 -24.76
CA ASP A 252 12.55 17.47 -23.59
C ASP A 252 12.06 16.73 -22.34
N LEU A 253 12.93 15.88 -21.78
CA LEU A 253 12.63 15.11 -20.57
C LEU A 253 12.25 16.00 -19.38
N GLY A 254 12.83 17.19 -19.27
CA GLY A 254 12.48 18.16 -18.23
C GLY A 254 11.04 18.64 -18.39
N ALA A 255 10.65 19.04 -19.59
CA ALA A 255 9.27 19.41 -19.89
C ALA A 255 8.28 18.24 -19.71
N CYS A 256 8.70 17.02 -20.05
CA CYS A 256 7.88 15.81 -19.82
C CYS A 256 7.66 15.58 -18.33
N LEU A 257 8.73 15.47 -17.54
CA LEU A 257 8.67 15.30 -16.08
C LEU A 257 7.84 16.38 -15.40
N ALA A 258 7.94 17.63 -15.85
CA ALA A 258 7.08 18.69 -15.35
C ALA A 258 5.60 18.40 -15.62
N ARG A 259 5.24 18.07 -16.87
CA ARG A 259 3.85 17.74 -17.27
C ARG A 259 3.26 16.56 -16.51
N HIS A 260 4.05 15.65 -15.97
CA HIS A 260 3.53 14.55 -15.14
C HIS A 260 2.85 15.02 -13.86
N LEU A 261 3.03 16.26 -13.42
CA LEU A 261 2.27 16.77 -12.28
C LEU A 261 0.77 16.93 -12.58
N VAL A 262 0.40 17.08 -13.86
CA VAL A 262 -0.97 17.41 -14.29
C VAL A 262 -1.60 16.36 -15.21
N LEU A 263 -0.83 15.38 -15.68
CA LEU A 263 -1.33 14.34 -16.61
C LEU A 263 -1.66 13.05 -15.88
N PRO A 264 -2.75 12.34 -16.25
CA PRO A 264 -3.11 11.08 -15.61
C PRO A 264 -2.12 9.95 -15.94
N VAL A 265 -1.95 9.03 -15.00
CA VAL A 265 -1.15 7.80 -15.18
C VAL A 265 -2.03 6.67 -15.69
N ARG A 266 -1.74 6.09 -16.86
CA ARG A 266 -2.46 4.94 -17.44
C ARG A 266 -1.69 3.64 -17.28
N PHE A 267 -1.51 3.21 -16.04
CA PHE A 267 -0.64 2.09 -15.73
C PHE A 267 -1.19 0.74 -16.23
N GLY A 268 -2.49 0.48 -16.05
CA GLY A 268 -3.12 -0.75 -16.53
C GLY A 268 -2.94 -0.96 -18.04
N ASP A 269 -3.25 0.07 -18.82
CA ASP A 269 -3.02 0.09 -20.27
C ASP A 269 -1.54 -0.09 -20.63
N GLY A 270 -0.65 0.59 -19.91
CA GLY A 270 0.79 0.49 -20.12
C GLY A 270 1.31 -0.94 -19.95
N VAL A 271 0.94 -1.61 -18.85
CA VAL A 271 1.33 -3.00 -18.58
C VAL A 271 0.71 -3.96 -19.59
N ALA A 272 -0.55 -3.77 -19.98
CA ALA A 272 -1.20 -4.56 -21.05
C ALA A 272 -0.48 -4.42 -22.39
N ARG A 273 -0.06 -3.20 -22.75
CA ARG A 273 0.68 -2.94 -23.98
C ARG A 273 2.06 -3.57 -23.98
N LEU A 274 2.79 -3.49 -22.87
CA LEU A 274 4.09 -4.14 -22.72
C LEU A 274 3.97 -5.67 -22.82
N LYS A 275 2.93 -6.25 -22.20
CA LYS A 275 2.64 -7.68 -22.34
C LYS A 275 2.38 -8.06 -23.79
N ALA A 276 1.56 -7.29 -24.51
CA ALA A 276 1.30 -7.50 -25.93
C ALA A 276 2.56 -7.34 -26.80
N ALA A 277 3.51 -6.51 -26.38
CA ALA A 277 4.80 -6.30 -27.05
C ALA A 277 5.85 -7.41 -26.75
N GLY A 278 5.53 -8.38 -25.90
CA GLY A 278 6.41 -9.53 -25.63
C GLY A 278 7.09 -9.52 -24.25
N VAL A 279 6.80 -8.54 -23.40
CA VAL A 279 7.24 -8.56 -22.00
C VAL A 279 6.54 -9.71 -21.26
N GLY A 280 7.34 -10.59 -20.64
CA GLY A 280 6.82 -11.74 -19.89
C GLY A 280 7.33 -11.82 -18.46
N VAL A 281 8.26 -10.96 -18.06
CA VAL A 281 8.76 -10.83 -16.69
C VAL A 281 8.71 -9.36 -16.27
N LEU A 282 8.14 -9.09 -15.11
CA LEU A 282 8.19 -7.80 -14.43
C LEU A 282 9.03 -7.94 -13.16
N VAL A 283 9.97 -7.03 -12.93
CA VAL A 283 10.76 -6.95 -11.70
C VAL A 283 10.50 -5.59 -11.07
N GLU A 284 9.96 -5.56 -9.86
CA GLU A 284 9.72 -4.32 -9.16
C GLU A 284 10.94 -3.88 -8.36
N CYS A 285 11.52 -2.75 -8.75
CA CYS A 285 12.62 -2.09 -8.06
C CYS A 285 12.06 -1.13 -7.01
N GLY A 286 11.61 -1.66 -5.88
CA GLY A 286 11.04 -0.86 -4.80
C GLY A 286 10.54 -1.69 -3.62
N ALA A 287 9.67 -1.12 -2.79
CA ALA A 287 9.16 -1.74 -1.58
C ALA A 287 7.64 -2.02 -1.66
N LEU A 288 7.16 -2.88 -0.76
CA LEU A 288 5.75 -3.18 -0.48
C LEU A 288 4.95 -3.90 -1.57
N ASN A 289 5.60 -4.43 -2.62
CA ASN A 289 4.91 -5.15 -3.69
C ASN A 289 3.74 -4.31 -4.27
N ALA A 290 4.00 -3.02 -4.47
CA ALA A 290 2.98 -2.04 -4.81
C ALA A 290 2.54 -2.21 -6.27
N LEU A 291 3.49 -2.34 -7.20
CA LEU A 291 3.19 -2.39 -8.63
C LEU A 291 2.92 -3.80 -9.14
N SER A 292 3.57 -4.81 -8.58
CA SER A 292 3.41 -6.19 -9.05
C SER A 292 2.00 -6.70 -8.75
N LYS A 293 1.41 -6.35 -7.60
CA LYS A 293 -0.02 -6.59 -7.32
C LYS A 293 -0.93 -5.91 -8.34
N ILE A 294 -0.67 -4.65 -8.67
CA ILE A 294 -1.47 -3.90 -9.65
C ILE A 294 -1.34 -4.54 -11.04
N ALA A 295 -0.13 -4.94 -11.45
CA ALA A 295 0.12 -5.60 -12.73
C ALA A 295 -0.60 -6.95 -12.84
N VAL A 296 -0.59 -7.77 -11.78
CA VAL A 296 -1.34 -9.04 -11.73
C VAL A 296 -2.84 -8.78 -11.78
N ARG A 297 -3.35 -7.75 -11.09
CA ARG A 297 -4.78 -7.38 -11.17
C ARG A 297 -5.18 -6.83 -12.55
N ALA A 298 -4.28 -6.14 -13.23
CA ALA A 298 -4.53 -5.61 -14.57
C ALA A 298 -4.54 -6.69 -15.66
N LEU A 299 -3.62 -7.66 -15.59
CA LEU A 299 -3.45 -8.69 -16.63
C LEU A 299 -4.17 -10.01 -16.33
N GLY A 300 -4.51 -10.26 -15.06
CA GLY A 300 -5.02 -11.54 -14.59
C GLY A 300 -3.92 -12.44 -13.98
N PRO A 301 -4.28 -13.31 -13.02
CA PRO A 301 -3.35 -14.26 -12.42
C PRO A 301 -2.64 -15.14 -13.46
N GLY A 302 -1.33 -15.31 -13.32
CA GLY A 302 -0.52 -16.16 -14.21
C GLY A 302 -0.25 -15.58 -15.62
N ALA A 303 -0.84 -14.43 -15.98
CA ALA A 303 -0.64 -13.83 -17.29
C ALA A 303 0.79 -13.31 -17.51
N ILE A 304 1.48 -12.91 -16.44
CA ILE A 304 2.88 -12.46 -16.47
C ILE A 304 3.61 -12.91 -15.22
N LYS A 305 4.92 -13.18 -15.32
CA LYS A 305 5.75 -13.46 -14.15
C LYS A 305 6.12 -12.14 -13.49
N THR A 306 5.92 -12.03 -12.18
CA THR A 306 6.27 -10.83 -11.41
C THR A 306 7.23 -11.18 -10.28
N PHE A 307 8.27 -10.38 -10.12
CA PHE A 307 9.12 -10.35 -8.93
C PHE A 307 8.76 -9.10 -8.12
N PRO A 308 8.10 -9.27 -6.98
CA PRO A 308 7.67 -8.15 -6.15
C PRO A 308 8.87 -7.47 -5.47
N GLY A 309 8.72 -6.19 -5.15
CA GLY A 309 9.59 -5.51 -4.22
C GLY A 309 9.46 -6.10 -2.81
N ALA A 310 10.45 -5.91 -1.94
CA ALA A 310 10.42 -6.50 -0.61
C ALA A 310 9.21 -6.04 0.19
N SER A 311 8.56 -7.00 0.85
CA SER A 311 7.36 -6.73 1.64
C SER A 311 7.68 -6.16 3.02
N SER A 312 8.95 -6.27 3.46
CA SER A 312 9.46 -5.73 4.72
C SER A 312 10.99 -5.55 4.66
N VAL A 313 11.58 -4.84 5.63
CA VAL A 313 13.04 -4.68 5.76
C VAL A 313 13.77 -6.03 5.79
N GLY A 314 13.22 -7.02 6.49
CA GLY A 314 13.84 -8.34 6.63
C GLY A 314 13.83 -9.16 5.33
N ASP A 315 13.03 -8.74 4.34
CA ASP A 315 12.84 -9.43 3.07
C ASP A 315 13.64 -8.79 1.92
N GLU A 316 14.34 -7.66 2.14
CA GLU A 316 15.06 -6.95 1.08
C GLU A 316 16.09 -7.81 0.34
N LEU A 317 16.94 -8.53 1.09
CA LEU A 317 17.95 -9.40 0.50
C LEU A 317 17.31 -10.63 -0.14
N GLY A 318 16.35 -11.27 0.53
CA GLY A 318 15.67 -12.47 0.02
C GLY A 318 14.89 -12.20 -1.27
N GLY A 319 14.17 -11.08 -1.34
CA GLY A 319 13.47 -10.63 -2.54
C GLY A 319 14.43 -10.43 -3.71
N LEU A 320 15.56 -9.76 -3.48
CA LEU A 320 16.59 -9.58 -4.50
C LEU A 320 17.23 -10.92 -4.92
N GLU A 321 17.60 -11.76 -3.97
CA GLU A 321 18.21 -13.08 -4.21
C GLU A 321 17.31 -13.98 -5.05
N ASN A 322 15.99 -13.92 -4.85
CA ASN A 322 15.00 -14.63 -5.67
C ASN A 322 15.06 -14.18 -7.15
N VAL A 323 15.23 -12.88 -7.40
CA VAL A 323 15.41 -12.35 -8.76
C VAL A 323 16.73 -12.87 -9.35
N LEU A 324 17.83 -12.74 -8.59
CA LEU A 324 19.15 -13.18 -9.04
C LEU A 324 19.19 -14.67 -9.34
N ALA A 325 18.57 -15.50 -8.50
CA ALA A 325 18.50 -16.95 -8.68
C ALA A 325 17.77 -17.33 -9.97
N TYR A 326 16.68 -16.62 -10.31
CA TYR A 326 15.95 -16.82 -11.56
C TYR A 326 16.82 -16.52 -12.79
N PHE A 327 17.55 -15.39 -12.79
CA PHE A 327 18.37 -15.00 -13.94
C PHE A 327 19.70 -15.76 -14.06
N ASN A 328 20.25 -16.25 -12.95
CA ASN A 328 21.48 -17.06 -12.95
C ASN A 328 21.25 -18.53 -13.29
N GLY A 329 20.00 -18.95 -13.58
CA GLY A 329 19.66 -20.35 -13.84
C GLY A 329 19.84 -21.27 -12.61
N GLY A 330 20.07 -20.68 -11.43
CA GLY A 330 20.39 -21.39 -10.18
C GLY A 330 19.16 -21.90 -9.44
N SER A 331 17.96 -21.68 -9.97
CA SER A 331 16.76 -22.29 -9.42
C SER A 331 15.79 -22.69 -10.52
N VAL A 332 15.60 -24.01 -10.61
CA VAL A 332 14.26 -24.57 -10.79
C VAL A 332 13.45 -24.17 -9.54
N MET A 333 13.11 -22.89 -9.41
CA MET A 333 12.17 -22.42 -8.39
C MET A 333 10.83 -23.01 -8.79
N ASN A 334 10.31 -23.92 -7.97
CA ASN A 334 8.98 -24.56 -7.86
C ASN A 334 7.85 -24.37 -8.91
N ASP A 335 7.89 -23.44 -9.85
CA ASP A 335 6.78 -23.03 -10.74
C ASP A 335 7.09 -23.05 -12.25
N ASP A 336 7.96 -23.97 -12.71
CA ASP A 336 7.90 -24.42 -14.11
C ASP A 336 7.39 -25.87 -14.23
N ILE A 337 6.50 -26.30 -13.33
CA ILE A 337 5.44 -27.24 -13.72
C ILE A 337 4.37 -26.43 -14.46
N ARG A 338 4.72 -25.97 -15.67
CA ARG A 338 3.75 -25.45 -16.62
C ARG A 338 3.34 -26.58 -17.53
N ALA A 339 2.21 -27.22 -17.23
CA ALA A 339 1.53 -28.07 -18.18
C ALA A 339 0.93 -27.17 -19.27
N SER A 340 1.69 -26.88 -20.32
CA SER A 340 1.27 -25.99 -21.41
C SER A 340 0.08 -26.50 -22.23
N HIS A 341 -0.49 -27.68 -21.92
CA HIS A 341 -1.56 -28.31 -22.70
C HIS A 341 -2.59 -29.12 -21.90
N LEU A 342 -2.67 -29.01 -20.58
CA LEU A 342 -3.71 -29.72 -19.82
C LEU A 342 -4.77 -28.73 -19.32
N GLN A 343 -6.03 -28.94 -19.71
CA GLN A 343 -7.16 -28.60 -18.87
C GLN A 343 -7.06 -29.49 -17.62
N LEU A 344 -6.23 -29.13 -16.64
CA LEU A 344 -6.24 -29.82 -15.37
C LEU A 344 -7.46 -29.33 -14.60
N ASP A 345 -8.43 -30.22 -14.42
CA ASP A 345 -9.45 -30.07 -13.40
C ASP A 345 -8.74 -30.13 -12.04
N PHE A 346 -8.65 -28.99 -11.36
CA PHE A 346 -8.04 -28.91 -10.05
C PHE A 346 -8.71 -29.88 -9.06
N ASP A 347 -10.00 -30.17 -9.24
CA ASP A 347 -10.73 -31.11 -8.40
C ASP A 347 -10.27 -32.56 -8.63
N GLU A 348 -9.83 -32.91 -9.83
CA GLU A 348 -9.25 -34.23 -10.13
C GLU A 348 -7.86 -34.37 -9.53
N PHE A 349 -6.99 -33.36 -9.71
CA PHE A 349 -5.68 -33.33 -9.09
C PHE A 349 -5.77 -33.43 -7.55
N TRP A 350 -6.66 -32.65 -6.94
CA TRP A 350 -6.80 -32.61 -5.49
C TRP A 350 -7.37 -33.93 -4.95
N ARG A 351 -8.25 -34.60 -5.69
CA ARG A 351 -8.77 -35.93 -5.34
C ARG A 351 -7.67 -36.99 -5.34
N ASP A 352 -6.78 -36.96 -6.32
CA ASP A 352 -5.74 -37.97 -6.49
C ASP A 352 -4.51 -37.72 -5.61
N SER A 353 -4.05 -36.47 -5.55
CA SER A 353 -2.79 -36.10 -4.89
C SER A 353 -2.97 -35.44 -3.53
N GLY A 354 -4.13 -34.82 -3.27
CA GLY A 354 -4.40 -34.04 -2.06
C GLY A 354 -4.18 -34.81 -0.75
N PRO A 355 -4.71 -36.03 -0.58
CA PRO A 355 -4.50 -36.81 0.64
C PRO A 355 -3.02 -37.04 0.96
N GLY A 356 -2.21 -37.42 -0.05
CA GLY A 356 -0.78 -37.65 0.12
C GLY A 356 0.00 -36.37 0.44
N ILE A 357 -0.39 -35.23 -0.15
CA ILE A 357 0.19 -33.92 0.16
C ILE A 357 -0.12 -33.53 1.62
N VAL A 358 -1.37 -33.68 2.05
CA VAL A 358 -1.81 -33.39 3.43
C VAL A 358 -1.04 -34.25 4.43
N ASP A 359 -0.89 -35.55 4.18
CA ASP A 359 -0.17 -36.45 5.07
C ASP A 359 1.33 -36.11 5.15
N LYS A 360 1.93 -35.73 4.03
CA LYS A 360 3.33 -35.27 4.00
C LYS A 360 3.51 -34.01 4.86
N ILE A 361 2.64 -33.02 4.69
CA ILE A 361 2.69 -31.77 5.46
C ILE A 361 2.48 -32.05 6.96
N LYS A 362 1.48 -32.88 7.32
CA LYS A 362 1.26 -33.30 8.71
C LYS A 362 2.49 -34.00 9.29
N GLY A 363 3.14 -34.86 8.53
CA GLY A 363 4.36 -35.56 8.93
C GLY A 363 5.53 -34.61 9.18
N GLU A 364 5.73 -33.62 8.32
CA GLU A 364 6.76 -32.57 8.50
C GLU A 364 6.46 -31.70 9.72
N LEU A 365 5.21 -31.24 9.88
CA LEU A 365 4.78 -30.45 11.03
C LEU A 365 4.96 -31.22 12.35
N LYS A 366 4.59 -32.50 12.37
CA LYS A 366 4.81 -33.36 13.53
C LYS A 366 6.29 -33.46 13.88
N ARG A 367 7.16 -33.75 12.89
CA ARG A 367 8.61 -33.79 13.11
C ARG A 367 9.16 -32.46 13.62
N TYR A 368 8.66 -31.35 13.10
CA TYR A 368 9.03 -30.00 13.54
C TYR A 368 8.62 -29.73 15.00
N PHE A 369 7.42 -30.16 15.42
CA PHE A 369 6.91 -30.00 16.78
C PHE A 369 7.60 -30.94 17.78
N ASP A 370 7.78 -32.22 17.43
CA ASP A 370 8.49 -33.21 18.24
C ASP A 370 9.92 -32.74 18.55
N ALA A 371 10.63 -32.20 17.54
CA ALA A 371 11.99 -31.68 17.70
C ALA A 371 12.08 -30.46 18.65
N ARG A 372 10.96 -29.81 18.97
CA ARG A 372 10.90 -28.62 19.82
C ARG A 372 10.13 -28.86 21.13
N GLY A 373 9.75 -30.11 21.43
CA GLY A 373 8.99 -30.46 22.63
C GLY A 373 7.59 -29.83 22.68
N LEU A 374 7.05 -29.40 21.55
CA LEU A 374 5.71 -28.80 21.47
C LEU A 374 4.68 -29.93 21.33
N GLN A 375 3.77 -30.07 22.29
CA GLN A 375 2.69 -31.06 22.17
C GLN A 375 1.62 -30.57 21.20
N ALA A 376 1.39 -31.32 20.13
CA ALA A 376 0.28 -31.07 19.21
C ALA A 376 -1.04 -31.52 19.85
N THR A 377 -1.93 -30.58 20.17
CA THR A 377 -3.30 -30.89 20.60
C THR A 377 -4.13 -31.27 19.36
N PRO A 378 -4.86 -32.40 19.35
CA PRO A 378 -5.74 -32.73 18.23
C PRO A 378 -6.84 -31.67 18.09
N ALA A 379 -7.11 -31.22 16.86
CA ALA A 379 -8.26 -30.38 16.59
C ALA A 379 -9.57 -31.13 16.91
N PRO A 380 -10.62 -30.45 17.42
CA PRO A 380 -11.90 -31.08 17.68
C PRO A 380 -12.48 -31.68 16.38
N GLN A 381 -12.97 -32.92 16.46
CA GLN A 381 -13.59 -33.59 15.31
C GLN A 381 -14.90 -32.90 14.96
N ILE A 382 -14.96 -32.29 13.78
CA ILE A 382 -16.23 -31.83 13.19
C ILE A 382 -16.97 -33.09 12.73
N VAL A 383 -18.03 -33.45 13.46
CA VAL A 383 -18.97 -34.49 13.04
C VAL A 383 -19.84 -33.91 11.93
N THR A 384 -19.51 -34.19 10.68
CA THR A 384 -20.44 -33.97 9.58
C THR A 384 -21.44 -35.13 9.55
N GLU A 385 -22.66 -34.91 10.04
CA GLU A 385 -23.76 -35.83 9.76
C GLU A 385 -23.96 -35.93 8.24
N ARG A 386 -23.88 -37.15 7.72
CA ARG A 386 -24.12 -37.45 6.30
C ARG A 386 -25.60 -37.29 5.99
N GLY A 387 -25.94 -36.25 5.22
CA GLY A 387 -27.23 -36.12 4.55
C GLY A 387 -27.04 -35.72 3.09
N GLY A 388 -27.27 -36.68 2.17
CA GLY A 388 -27.75 -36.50 0.79
C GLY A 388 -27.09 -35.47 -0.12
N ALA A 389 -26.37 -35.96 -1.13
CA ALA A 389 -25.90 -35.21 -2.29
C ALA A 389 -27.02 -34.46 -3.04
N ALA A 390 -26.84 -33.16 -3.27
CA ALA A 390 -27.44 -32.42 -4.37
C ALA A 390 -26.47 -31.28 -4.76
N GLY A 391 -26.08 -31.23 -6.04
CA GLY A 391 -25.06 -30.33 -6.56
C GLY A 391 -25.47 -28.85 -6.49
N PHE A 392 -24.51 -27.99 -6.16
CA PHE A 392 -24.66 -26.55 -6.32
C PHE A 392 -24.25 -26.14 -7.74
N ALA A 393 -25.25 -26.04 -8.62
CA ALA A 393 -25.19 -25.19 -9.81
C ALA A 393 -25.54 -23.73 -9.40
N PRO A 394 -25.06 -22.71 -10.13
CA PRO A 394 -25.21 -21.31 -9.72
C PRO A 394 -26.64 -20.83 -9.93
N ALA A 395 -27.29 -20.33 -8.88
CA ALA A 395 -28.61 -19.73 -8.97
C ALA A 395 -28.51 -18.22 -9.24
N ALA A 396 -29.26 -17.80 -10.25
CA ALA A 396 -29.38 -16.46 -10.78
C ALA A 396 -30.08 -15.47 -9.82
N HIS A 397 -29.90 -14.19 -10.14
CA HIS A 397 -30.58 -13.01 -9.57
C HIS A 397 -32.08 -13.24 -9.25
N ALA A 398 -32.48 -12.82 -8.05
CA ALA A 398 -33.86 -12.44 -7.75
C ALA A 398 -33.89 -11.01 -7.19
N ALA A 399 -34.81 -10.23 -7.73
CA ALA A 399 -34.95 -8.79 -7.56
C ALA A 399 -35.56 -8.38 -6.21
N ALA A 400 -35.18 -7.15 -5.82
CA ALA A 400 -35.70 -6.22 -4.83
C ALA A 400 -37.01 -6.53 -4.09
N ALA A 401 -36.99 -6.32 -2.77
CA ALA A 401 -38.13 -5.85 -2.00
C ALA A 401 -37.78 -4.48 -1.37
N SER A 402 -38.59 -3.48 -1.69
CA SER A 402 -38.55 -2.10 -1.25
C SER A 402 -38.92 -1.93 0.23
N VAL A 403 -38.20 -1.07 0.96
CA VAL A 403 -38.64 -0.54 2.25
C VAL A 403 -38.73 0.99 2.14
N SER A 404 -39.92 1.53 2.40
CA SER A 404 -40.23 2.97 2.41
C SER A 404 -39.76 3.67 3.70
N PRO A 405 -39.57 5.00 3.67
CA PRO A 405 -38.67 5.72 4.57
C PRO A 405 -39.34 6.19 5.88
N ALA A 406 -38.55 6.32 6.94
CA ALA A 406 -38.93 7.02 8.16
C ALA A 406 -38.85 8.54 7.98
N ALA A 407 -39.82 9.25 8.55
CA ALA A 407 -40.05 10.70 8.43
C ALA A 407 -39.09 11.53 9.32
N PRO A 408 -38.93 12.85 9.04
CA PRO A 408 -37.85 13.67 9.56
C PRO A 408 -38.16 14.26 10.95
N VAL A 409 -37.13 14.38 11.79
CA VAL A 409 -37.20 15.15 13.05
C VAL A 409 -36.61 16.54 12.83
N ALA A 410 -37.40 17.55 13.22
CA ALA A 410 -37.20 18.97 12.96
C ALA A 410 -36.03 19.60 13.75
N GLN A 411 -35.39 20.59 13.12
CA GLN A 411 -34.49 21.57 13.74
C GLN A 411 -35.26 22.81 14.22
N ALA A 412 -34.76 23.41 15.32
CA ALA A 412 -34.53 24.86 15.59
C ALA A 412 -34.82 25.22 17.08
N PRO A 413 -34.31 26.35 17.66
CA PRO A 413 -33.32 27.32 17.19
C PRO A 413 -32.17 27.60 18.22
N ALA A 414 -31.22 28.46 17.81
CA ALA A 414 -30.07 28.94 18.59
C ALA A 414 -30.29 30.31 19.27
N ALA A 415 -29.52 30.59 20.34
CA ALA A 415 -28.89 31.88 20.78
C ALA A 415 -28.97 32.12 22.33
N PRO A 416 -28.12 32.94 22.99
CA PRO A 416 -26.79 33.49 22.64
C PRO A 416 -25.71 33.34 23.77
N ALA A 417 -24.55 33.97 23.51
CA ALA A 417 -23.23 33.92 24.18
C ALA A 417 -23.11 34.34 25.66
N ALA A 418 -22.05 33.84 26.33
CA ALA A 418 -21.27 34.57 27.34
C ALA A 418 -19.83 34.02 27.47
N GLN A 419 -18.85 34.93 27.50
CA GLN A 419 -17.40 34.68 27.63
C GLN A 419 -16.92 34.68 29.09
N ALA A 420 -15.88 33.86 29.34
CA ALA A 420 -14.74 34.00 30.28
C ALA A 420 -15.02 33.93 31.81
N PRO A 421 -14.03 33.56 32.68
CA PRO A 421 -12.57 33.54 32.45
C PRO A 421 -11.81 32.26 32.87
N ALA A 422 -10.57 32.17 32.39
CA ALA A 422 -9.56 31.16 32.72
C ALA A 422 -8.79 31.49 34.02
N VAL A 423 -8.50 30.47 34.83
CA VAL A 423 -7.42 30.44 35.85
C VAL A 423 -7.06 28.96 36.17
N PRO A 424 -5.86 28.64 36.71
CA PRO A 424 -4.83 27.89 36.01
C PRO A 424 -4.62 26.45 36.50
N VAL A 425 -3.89 25.70 35.66
CA VAL A 425 -3.45 24.31 35.84
C VAL A 425 -2.57 24.15 37.09
N ALA A 426 -2.94 23.20 37.96
CA ALA A 426 -2.04 22.62 38.96
C ALA A 426 -1.74 21.17 38.57
N ALA A 427 -0.45 20.86 38.42
CA ALA A 427 0.06 19.53 38.15
C ALA A 427 -0.23 18.60 39.35
N ALA A 428 -0.84 17.46 39.08
CA ALA A 428 -0.96 16.35 40.02
C ALA A 428 -0.16 15.16 39.47
N GLU A 429 0.77 14.67 40.28
CA GLU A 429 1.49 13.42 40.05
C GLU A 429 0.50 12.24 39.94
N PRO A 430 0.75 11.26 39.06
CA PRO A 430 -0.16 10.13 38.89
C PRO A 430 -0.06 9.17 40.08
N ALA A 431 -1.11 9.15 40.90
CA ALA A 431 -1.36 8.08 41.86
C ALA A 431 -1.52 6.74 41.13
N ALA A 432 -0.87 5.70 41.66
CA ALA A 432 -0.98 4.33 41.17
C ALA A 432 -2.43 3.82 41.26
N ALA A 433 -3.11 3.75 40.12
CA ALA A 433 -4.41 3.10 40.00
C ALA A 433 -4.21 1.61 39.67
N THR A 434 -4.63 0.75 40.59
CA THR A 434 -4.88 -0.66 40.35
C THR A 434 -6.00 -0.77 39.33
N THR A 435 -5.71 -1.20 38.10
CA THR A 435 -6.76 -1.39 37.07
C THR A 435 -7.58 -2.62 37.43
N ALA A 436 -8.79 -2.39 37.92
CA ALA A 436 -9.81 -3.41 38.15
C ALA A 436 -10.15 -4.14 36.83
N HIS A 437 -10.41 -5.44 36.93
CA HIS A 437 -10.89 -6.27 35.82
C HIS A 437 -12.16 -5.67 35.22
N VAL A 438 -12.12 -5.34 33.93
CA VAL A 438 -13.21 -4.65 33.24
C VAL A 438 -14.21 -5.70 32.73
N PRO A 439 -15.51 -5.58 33.03
CA PRO A 439 -16.54 -6.49 32.51
C PRO A 439 -16.57 -6.56 30.98
N ARG A 440 -16.81 -7.75 30.42
CA ARG A 440 -16.81 -8.04 28.97
C ARG A 440 -17.73 -7.13 28.15
N ASP A 441 -18.93 -6.85 28.64
CA ASP A 441 -19.92 -5.97 28.00
C ASP A 441 -19.41 -4.53 27.86
N ARG A 442 -18.74 -4.04 28.90
CA ARG A 442 -18.06 -2.74 28.86
C ARG A 442 -16.85 -2.76 27.92
N LEU A 443 -16.09 -3.85 27.91
CA LEU A 443 -14.96 -4.01 26.99
C LEU A 443 -15.39 -4.05 25.54
N PHE A 444 -16.49 -4.72 25.21
CA PHE A 444 -17.02 -4.73 23.85
C PHE A 444 -17.23 -3.29 23.36
N THR A 445 -17.89 -2.46 24.16
CA THR A 445 -18.14 -1.05 23.82
C THR A 445 -16.85 -0.25 23.66
N GLU A 446 -15.88 -0.42 24.58
CA GLU A 446 -14.61 0.30 24.56
C GLU A 446 -13.71 -0.12 23.39
N LEU A 447 -13.64 -1.43 23.09
CA LEU A 447 -12.83 -1.95 21.98
C LEU A 447 -13.45 -1.62 20.63
N VAL A 448 -14.78 -1.67 20.50
CA VAL A 448 -15.49 -1.19 19.30
C VAL A 448 -15.17 0.27 19.04
N ALA A 449 -15.18 1.14 20.06
CA ALA A 449 -14.82 2.54 19.88
C ALA A 449 -13.37 2.71 19.39
N ILE A 450 -12.42 1.93 19.93
CA ILE A 450 -11.01 1.96 19.49
C ILE A 450 -10.87 1.50 18.04
N TYR A 451 -11.56 0.43 17.65
CA TYR A 451 -11.54 -0.07 16.28
C TYR A 451 -12.24 0.88 15.31
N ALA A 452 -13.38 1.44 15.70
CA ALA A 452 -14.13 2.44 14.94
C ALA A 452 -13.30 3.71 14.69
N GLU A 453 -12.61 4.21 15.72
CA GLU A 453 -11.70 5.34 15.59
C GLU A 453 -10.49 5.00 14.70
N ALA A 454 -9.85 3.85 14.93
CA ALA A 454 -8.65 3.47 14.19
C ALA A 454 -8.91 3.13 12.71
N MET A 455 -10.14 2.70 12.37
CA MET A 455 -10.56 2.35 11.02
C MET A 455 -11.47 3.40 10.37
N GLU A 456 -11.80 4.48 11.09
CA GLU A 456 -12.77 5.50 10.69
C GLU A 456 -14.14 4.93 10.27
N TYR A 457 -14.54 3.83 10.91
CA TYR A 457 -15.83 3.20 10.70
C TYR A 457 -16.85 3.63 11.77
N PRO A 458 -18.14 3.74 11.44
CA PRO A 458 -19.18 3.89 12.44
C PRO A 458 -19.16 2.73 13.44
N VAL A 459 -19.40 3.00 14.73
CA VAL A 459 -19.39 1.98 15.78
C VAL A 459 -20.42 0.87 15.53
N GLU A 460 -21.50 1.19 14.82
CA GLU A 460 -22.60 0.29 14.50
C GLU A 460 -22.20 -0.84 13.54
N VAL A 461 -21.09 -0.66 12.81
CA VAL A 461 -20.56 -1.66 11.86
C VAL A 461 -19.89 -2.82 12.59
N PHE A 462 -19.44 -2.61 13.83
CA PHE A 462 -18.77 -3.64 14.62
C PHE A 462 -19.77 -4.39 15.50
N THR A 463 -20.09 -5.62 15.08
CA THR A 463 -20.91 -6.55 15.87
C THR A 463 -20.04 -7.67 16.47
N GLU A 464 -20.60 -8.48 17.38
CA GLU A 464 -19.86 -9.60 17.98
C GLU A 464 -19.31 -10.59 16.95
N THR A 465 -20.02 -10.76 15.83
CA THR A 465 -19.79 -11.82 14.84
C THR A 465 -19.32 -11.33 13.49
N VAL A 466 -19.29 -10.02 13.24
CA VAL A 466 -18.84 -9.46 11.95
C VAL A 466 -17.39 -9.88 11.68
N GLU A 467 -17.13 -10.37 10.47
CA GLU A 467 -15.76 -10.80 10.11
C GLU A 467 -14.89 -9.57 9.79
N LEU A 468 -13.90 -9.30 10.64
CA LEU A 468 -13.06 -8.10 10.58
C LEU A 468 -12.32 -8.02 9.24
N GLU A 469 -11.75 -9.12 8.74
CA GLU A 469 -11.03 -9.13 7.47
C GLU A 469 -11.97 -9.32 6.27
N ALA A 470 -12.88 -10.29 6.34
CA ALA A 470 -13.70 -10.68 5.18
C ALA A 470 -14.85 -9.71 4.89
N GLU A 471 -15.44 -9.10 5.92
CA GLU A 471 -16.59 -8.20 5.77
C GLU A 471 -16.20 -6.73 5.95
N LEU A 472 -15.27 -6.42 6.87
CA LEU A 472 -14.84 -5.05 7.14
C LEU A 472 -13.51 -4.66 6.46
N GLY A 473 -12.82 -5.62 5.83
CA GLY A 473 -11.56 -5.35 5.13
C GLY A 473 -10.41 -4.93 6.04
N ILE A 474 -10.50 -5.20 7.34
CA ILE A 474 -9.48 -4.87 8.33
C ILE A 474 -8.37 -5.92 8.21
N ASP A 475 -7.25 -5.52 7.60
CA ASP A 475 -6.12 -6.41 7.40
C ASP A 475 -5.43 -6.79 8.73
N SER A 476 -4.74 -7.93 8.71
CA SER A 476 -4.04 -8.48 9.88
C SER A 476 -2.89 -7.61 10.40
N VAL A 477 -2.33 -6.70 9.59
CA VAL A 477 -1.28 -5.76 10.04
C VAL A 477 -1.92 -4.66 10.89
N LYS A 478 -3.01 -4.06 10.41
CA LYS A 478 -3.76 -3.03 11.11
C LYS A 478 -4.41 -3.58 12.38
N GLN A 479 -4.93 -4.79 12.31
CA GLN A 479 -5.46 -5.50 13.47
C GLN A 479 -4.37 -5.76 14.52
N THR A 480 -3.15 -6.13 14.10
CA THR A 480 -2.00 -6.29 15.02
C THR A 480 -1.65 -4.97 15.70
N GLU A 481 -1.63 -3.85 14.97
CA GLU A 481 -1.38 -2.51 15.51
C GLU A 481 -2.42 -2.13 16.57
N ILE A 482 -3.71 -2.32 16.27
CA ILE A 482 -4.81 -2.00 17.18
C ILE A 482 -4.75 -2.89 18.43
N ILE A 483 -4.49 -4.19 18.29
CA ILE A 483 -4.33 -5.12 19.42
C ILE A 483 -3.12 -4.75 20.29
N GLN A 484 -2.03 -4.25 19.72
CA GLN A 484 -0.89 -3.74 20.51
C GLN A 484 -1.28 -2.52 21.35
N ARG A 485 -2.03 -1.56 20.77
CA ARG A 485 -2.56 -0.40 21.51
C ARG A 485 -3.48 -0.83 22.65
N ILE A 486 -4.37 -1.78 22.39
CA ILE A 486 -5.26 -2.40 23.39
C ILE A 486 -4.42 -3.11 24.47
N SER A 487 -3.40 -3.86 24.08
CA SER A 487 -2.52 -4.59 25.01
C SER A 487 -1.80 -3.64 25.96
N ALA A 488 -1.30 -2.51 25.47
CA ALA A 488 -0.69 -1.47 26.28
C ALA A 488 -1.72 -0.81 27.22
N ARG A 489 -2.92 -0.50 26.70
CA ARG A 489 -4.00 0.17 27.45
C ARG A 489 -4.55 -0.68 28.62
N TYR A 490 -4.73 -1.98 28.40
CA TYR A 490 -5.26 -2.91 29.42
C TYR A 490 -4.17 -3.71 30.16
N ARG A 491 -2.89 -3.37 29.94
CA ARG A 491 -1.72 -4.03 30.56
C ARG A 491 -1.77 -5.55 30.42
N LEU A 492 -2.02 -6.01 29.20
CA LEU A 492 -1.99 -7.44 28.87
C LEU A 492 -0.53 -7.95 28.91
N PRO A 493 -0.30 -9.25 29.16
CA PRO A 493 1.02 -9.84 29.02
C PRO A 493 1.57 -9.64 27.58
N PRO A 494 2.91 -9.64 27.39
CA PRO A 494 3.51 -9.55 26.07
C PRO A 494 2.92 -10.60 25.13
N LEU A 495 2.51 -10.17 23.95
CA LEU A 495 1.97 -11.08 22.92
C LEU A 495 3.05 -12.12 22.58
N PRO A 496 2.69 -13.41 22.49
CA PRO A 496 3.67 -14.46 22.20
C PRO A 496 4.27 -14.28 20.80
N ALA A 497 5.51 -14.74 20.58
CA ALA A 497 6.25 -14.51 19.33
C ALA A 497 5.57 -15.06 18.06
N ASN A 498 4.62 -15.98 18.21
CA ASN A 498 3.81 -16.55 17.13
C ASN A 498 2.39 -15.95 17.06
N PHE A 499 2.11 -14.85 17.75
CA PHE A 499 0.83 -14.16 17.71
C PHE A 499 0.47 -13.73 16.28
N ARG A 500 -0.74 -14.06 15.84
CA ARG A 500 -1.28 -13.65 14.54
C ARG A 500 -2.63 -12.98 14.77
N ALA A 501 -2.75 -11.70 14.44
CA ALA A 501 -4.03 -11.01 14.59
C ALA A 501 -5.15 -11.63 13.74
N GLY A 502 -4.81 -12.21 12.58
CA GLY A 502 -5.76 -12.92 11.71
C GLY A 502 -6.38 -14.18 12.32
N ASP A 503 -5.90 -14.66 13.48
CA ASP A 503 -6.58 -15.72 14.23
C ASP A 503 -7.89 -15.21 14.90
N PHE A 504 -8.03 -13.89 15.06
CA PHE A 504 -9.24 -13.23 15.53
C PHE A 504 -10.08 -12.76 14.35
N LYS A 505 -11.03 -13.59 13.93
CA LYS A 505 -11.93 -13.30 12.82
C LYS A 505 -12.97 -12.24 13.15
N ALA A 506 -13.42 -12.15 14.41
CA ALA A 506 -14.51 -11.26 14.81
C ALA A 506 -14.21 -10.47 16.09
N MET A 507 -14.91 -9.35 16.28
CA MET A 507 -14.72 -8.45 17.43
C MET A 507 -14.92 -9.18 18.77
N GLY A 508 -15.90 -10.09 18.85
CA GLY A 508 -16.16 -10.88 20.05
C GLY A 508 -14.93 -11.66 20.53
N GLN A 509 -14.14 -12.21 19.60
CA GLN A 509 -12.95 -13.00 19.93
C GLN A 509 -11.82 -12.14 20.50
N ILE A 510 -11.72 -10.88 20.07
CA ILE A 510 -10.74 -9.92 20.59
C ILE A 510 -11.15 -9.48 21.99
N VAL A 511 -12.44 -9.22 22.18
CA VAL A 511 -13.01 -8.86 23.48
C VAL A 511 -12.83 -10.00 24.49
N ASP A 512 -13.05 -11.25 24.08
CA ASP A 512 -12.81 -12.44 24.88
C ASP A 512 -11.34 -12.56 25.27
N PHE A 513 -10.42 -12.40 24.31
CA PHE A 513 -8.99 -12.42 24.56
C PHE A 513 -8.56 -11.37 25.59
N VAL A 514 -8.99 -10.13 25.41
CA VAL A 514 -8.64 -9.01 26.29
C VAL A 514 -9.25 -9.22 27.68
N HIS A 515 -10.51 -9.64 27.76
CA HIS A 515 -11.18 -9.96 29.01
C HIS A 515 -10.44 -11.07 29.78
N GLU A 516 -10.08 -12.16 29.10
CA GLU A 516 -9.36 -13.28 29.72
C GLU A 516 -7.95 -12.92 30.20
N HIS A 517 -7.30 -11.91 29.61
CA HIS A 517 -5.88 -11.60 29.88
C HIS A 517 -5.67 -10.33 30.72
N GLN A 518 -6.71 -9.59 31.04
CA GLN A 518 -6.64 -8.44 31.95
C GLN A 518 -6.14 -8.82 33.34
N GLY A 519 -5.14 -8.09 33.83
CA GLY A 519 -4.56 -8.30 35.15
C GLY A 519 -3.58 -9.49 35.25
N LYS A 520 -3.40 -10.29 34.19
CA LYS A 520 -2.44 -11.41 34.18
C LYS A 520 -0.98 -11.00 34.01
N ALA A 521 -0.70 -9.72 33.69
CA ALA A 521 0.67 -9.19 33.69
C ALA A 521 1.36 -9.24 35.08
N ALA A 522 0.60 -9.37 36.17
CA ALA A 522 1.14 -9.47 37.53
C ALA A 522 1.65 -10.88 37.90
N ALA A 523 1.38 -11.93 37.13
CA ALA A 523 1.73 -13.31 37.49
C ALA A 523 3.09 -13.79 36.94
N LEU A 524 3.69 -13.10 35.96
CA LEU A 524 4.94 -13.54 35.31
C LEU A 524 6.21 -12.83 35.82
N VAL A 525 6.08 -11.93 36.80
CA VAL A 525 7.22 -11.22 37.45
C VAL A 525 7.54 -11.81 38.83
N MET A 526 6.83 -12.85 39.26
CA MET A 526 7.08 -13.57 40.53
C MET A 526 7.09 -15.10 40.40
N SER A 527 7.68 -15.64 39.33
CA SER A 527 8.02 -17.07 39.25
C SER A 527 9.40 -17.31 38.70
#